data_AF-A0A0C3FI94-F1
#
_entry.id   AF-A0A0C3FI94-F1
#
_cell.length_a   1.000
_cell.length_b   1.000
_cell.length_c   1.000
_cell.angle_alpha   90.00
_cell.angle_beta   90.00
_cell.angle_gamma   90.00
#
_symmetry.space_group_name_H-M   'P 1'
#
loop_
_entity.id
_entity.type
_entity.pdbx_description
1 polymer ?
#
loop_
_entity_poly.entity_id
_entity_poly.type
_entity_poly.pdbx_seq_one_letter_code
_entity_poly.pdbx_strand_id
1 'polypeptide(L)'
;MSTVLHQTLSHHSLRPKNLGIIRHKKSWLLNLDLIVLSDSGNIYDAMFMAARAALWDTKVPRTRSVEYKAMKGGTMWRERGDDDMDMDAGIRSGFDTRQYTNKATDFELPDYWDEGEVLDGRDKWPVCVTLNLLPPIHYLDATLQEETSTPLRFLIMFSFASPSSPDVQGMRLLGGGELTLALMKDLVKEGEKFARQVFAALNAKLKDEDVRRNQKARDRFSRR
;
A
#
# COMPACT_ATOMS: atom_id res chain seq x y z
N MET A 1 1.20 17.76 -9.86
CA MET A 1 1.36 16.32 -10.20
C MET A 1 1.44 15.46 -8.94
N SER A 2 2.41 15.68 -8.06
CA SER A 2 2.60 14.91 -6.81
C SER A 2 1.36 14.84 -5.89
N THR A 3 0.59 15.93 -5.79
CA THR A 3 -0.62 15.98 -4.97
C THR A 3 -1.71 15.01 -5.44
N VAL A 4 -1.85 14.81 -6.75
CA VAL A 4 -2.81 13.86 -7.33
C VAL A 4 -2.48 12.44 -6.86
N LEU A 5 -1.23 12.05 -7.06
CA LEU A 5 -0.75 10.72 -6.73
C LEU A 5 -0.78 10.46 -5.23
N HIS A 6 -0.35 11.44 -4.43
CA HIS A 6 -0.43 11.37 -2.97
C HIS A 6 -1.88 11.20 -2.49
N GLN A 7 -2.81 12.03 -2.96
CA GLN A 7 -4.22 11.95 -2.54
C GLN A 7 -4.83 10.59 -2.91
N THR A 8 -4.58 10.10 -4.11
CA THR A 8 -5.12 8.79 -4.53
C THR A 8 -4.50 7.64 -3.72
N LEU A 9 -3.18 7.59 -3.56
CA LEU A 9 -2.51 6.47 -2.87
C LEU A 9 -2.64 6.52 -1.34
N SER A 10 -2.82 7.71 -0.76
CA SER A 10 -3.05 7.89 0.68
C SER A 10 -4.43 7.43 1.16
N HIS A 11 -5.32 7.11 0.23
CA HIS A 11 -6.71 6.77 0.52
C HIS A 11 -6.79 5.53 1.42
N HIS A 12 -7.69 5.57 2.41
CA HIS A 12 -7.76 4.53 3.44
C HIS A 12 -8.10 3.15 2.87
N SER A 13 -8.82 3.09 1.75
CA SER A 13 -9.21 1.84 1.08
C SER A 13 -8.01 1.08 0.49
N LEU A 14 -6.91 1.77 0.24
CA LEU A 14 -5.69 1.21 -0.34
C LEU A 14 -4.62 0.86 0.72
N ARG A 15 -4.92 1.04 2.01
CA ARG A 15 -3.96 0.74 3.08
C ARG A 15 -3.77 -0.78 3.22
N PRO A 16 -2.55 -1.30 2.98
CA PRO A 16 -2.27 -2.72 3.15
C PRO A 16 -2.20 -3.06 4.64
N LYS A 17 -2.72 -4.22 5.03
CA LYS A 17 -2.84 -4.61 6.46
C LYS A 17 -1.49 -5.03 7.05
N ASN A 18 -0.55 -5.46 6.22
CA ASN A 18 0.75 -5.99 6.62
C ASN A 18 1.78 -4.92 7.00
N LEU A 19 1.45 -3.62 6.92
CA LEU A 19 2.33 -2.53 7.39
C LEU A 19 2.25 -2.28 8.91
N GLY A 20 1.32 -2.93 9.63
CA GLY A 20 1.19 -2.78 11.06
C GLY A 20 2.13 -3.71 11.84
N ILE A 21 3.13 -3.16 12.54
CA ILE A 21 4.03 -3.93 13.42
C ILE A 21 3.37 -4.10 14.80
N ILE A 22 3.06 -2.99 15.45
CA ILE A 22 2.39 -2.93 16.76
C ILE A 22 1.23 -1.95 16.64
N ARG A 23 0.01 -2.45 16.86
CA ARG A 23 -1.21 -1.63 16.80
C ARG A 23 -1.06 -0.37 17.64
N HIS A 24 -1.26 0.79 17.01
CA HIS A 24 -1.18 2.12 17.62
C HIS A 24 0.18 2.52 18.22
N LYS A 25 1.29 1.83 17.88
CA LYS A 25 2.64 2.22 18.33
C LYS A 25 3.65 2.31 17.19
N LYS A 26 3.84 1.21 16.46
CA LYS A 26 4.87 1.10 15.42
C LYS A 26 4.23 0.56 14.14
N SER A 27 4.50 1.21 13.02
CA SER A 27 4.07 0.78 11.69
C SER A 27 5.16 1.09 10.69
N TRP A 28 5.21 0.30 9.63
CA TRP A 28 6.04 0.59 8.47
C TRP A 28 5.52 1.85 7.76
N LEU A 29 6.46 2.72 7.38
CA LEU A 29 6.18 3.87 6.52
C LEU A 29 6.64 3.50 5.10
N LEU A 30 5.69 3.51 4.16
CA LEU A 30 6.00 3.28 2.76
C LEU A 30 6.27 4.62 2.07
N ASN A 31 7.52 4.84 1.68
CA ASN A 31 7.94 5.98 0.87
C ASN A 31 8.08 5.53 -0.58
N LEU A 32 7.47 6.28 -1.48
CA LEU A 32 7.47 5.97 -2.90
C LEU A 32 8.08 7.17 -3.65
N ASP A 33 9.24 6.93 -4.25
CA ASP A 33 9.98 7.93 -5.00
C ASP A 33 9.80 7.68 -6.51
N LEU A 34 9.35 8.71 -7.22
CA LEU A 34 9.13 8.68 -8.67
C LEU A 34 10.05 9.68 -9.34
N ILE A 35 10.82 9.21 -10.32
CA ILE A 35 11.73 10.04 -11.11
C ILE A 35 11.28 9.98 -12.57
N VAL A 36 10.94 11.13 -13.14
CA VAL A 36 10.60 11.25 -14.57
C VAL A 36 11.90 11.55 -15.32
N LEU A 37 12.33 10.61 -16.17
CA LEU A 37 13.56 10.74 -16.95
C LEU A 37 13.33 11.49 -18.28
N SER A 38 12.18 11.26 -18.90
CA SER A 38 11.78 11.87 -20.16
C SER A 38 10.29 12.13 -20.13
N ASP A 39 9.89 13.32 -20.58
CA ASP A 39 8.50 13.67 -20.80
C ASP A 39 8.20 13.63 -22.30
N SER A 40 7.20 12.85 -22.68
CA SER A 40 6.71 12.76 -24.06
C SER A 40 5.18 12.76 -24.12
N GLY A 41 4.52 13.22 -23.04
CA GLY A 41 3.07 13.16 -22.88
C GLY A 41 2.61 12.07 -21.90
N ASN A 42 1.35 12.18 -21.48
CA ASN A 42 0.64 11.24 -20.60
C ASN A 42 1.40 10.79 -19.34
N ILE A 43 2.13 11.71 -18.70
CA ILE A 43 2.97 11.43 -17.52
C ILE A 43 2.14 10.80 -16.38
N TYR A 44 0.87 11.17 -16.24
CA TYR A 44 0.01 10.68 -15.16
C TYR A 44 -0.19 9.17 -15.22
N ASP A 45 -0.58 8.63 -16.37
CA ASP A 45 -0.77 7.19 -16.52
C ASP A 45 0.55 6.44 -16.29
N ALA A 46 1.64 6.92 -16.87
CA ALA A 46 2.98 6.37 -16.66
C ALA A 46 3.40 6.37 -15.18
N MET A 47 3.16 7.45 -14.44
CA MET A 47 3.45 7.53 -13.00
C MET A 47 2.62 6.52 -12.21
N PHE A 48 1.32 6.38 -12.50
CA PHE A 48 0.46 5.42 -11.79
C PHE A 48 0.83 3.97 -12.12
N MET A 49 1.17 3.67 -13.38
CA MET A 49 1.70 2.36 -13.78
C MET A 49 3.03 2.04 -13.08
N ALA A 50 3.96 3.00 -13.04
CA ALA A 50 5.26 2.84 -12.38
C ALA A 50 5.10 2.67 -10.86
N ALA A 51 4.29 3.50 -10.22
CA ALA A 51 4.00 3.39 -8.79
C ALA A 51 3.38 2.03 -8.46
N ARG A 52 2.41 1.57 -9.25
CA ARG A 52 1.79 0.26 -9.09
C ARG A 52 2.78 -0.88 -9.25
N ALA A 53 3.66 -0.83 -10.24
CA ALA A 53 4.70 -1.83 -10.45
C ALA A 53 5.69 -1.88 -9.27
N ALA A 54 6.13 -0.72 -8.77
CA ALA A 54 7.01 -0.63 -7.61
C ALA A 54 6.35 -1.19 -6.33
N LEU A 55 5.07 -0.87 -6.11
CA LEU A 55 4.28 -1.39 -4.99
C LEU A 55 3.99 -2.90 -5.12
N TRP A 56 3.86 -3.41 -6.35
CA TRP A 56 3.74 -4.84 -6.58
C TRP A 56 5.01 -5.59 -6.16
N ASP A 57 6.17 -5.02 -6.50
CA ASP A 57 7.49 -5.62 -6.24
C ASP A 57 7.96 -5.46 -4.79
N THR A 58 7.41 -4.49 -4.06
CA THR A 58 7.79 -4.23 -2.66
C THR A 58 7.48 -5.43 -1.78
N LYS A 59 8.51 -5.90 -1.06
CA LYS A 59 8.41 -6.88 0.01
C LYS A 59 8.64 -6.19 1.35
N VAL A 60 7.81 -6.51 2.32
CA VAL A 60 7.88 -6.02 3.69
C VAL A 60 8.48 -7.12 4.56
N PRO A 61 9.54 -6.84 5.33
CA PRO A 61 10.10 -7.84 6.23
C PRO A 61 9.10 -8.19 7.33
N ARG A 62 8.99 -9.48 7.66
CA ARG A 62 8.14 -9.95 8.75
C ARG A 62 8.67 -9.41 10.06
N THR A 63 7.76 -9.08 10.95
CA THR A 63 8.09 -8.59 12.29
C THR A 63 7.48 -9.50 13.34
N ARG A 64 8.28 -9.95 14.30
CA ARG A 64 7.81 -10.68 15.48
C ARG A 64 7.69 -9.71 16.64
N SER A 65 6.50 -9.56 17.22
CA SER A 65 6.33 -8.74 18.42
C SER A 65 7.01 -9.40 19.61
N VAL A 66 7.91 -8.67 20.27
CA VAL A 66 8.58 -9.10 21.49
C VAL A 66 7.86 -8.47 22.68
N GLU A 67 7.38 -9.32 23.59
CA GLU A 67 6.82 -8.92 24.87
C GLU A 67 7.91 -9.01 25.93
N TYR A 68 8.25 -7.88 26.55
CA TYR A 68 9.16 -7.88 27.69
C TYR A 68 8.42 -8.38 28.92
N LYS A 69 8.48 -9.68 29.20
CA LYS A 69 8.12 -10.20 30.53
C LYS A 69 9.25 -9.84 31.48
N ALA A 70 9.06 -8.79 32.29
CA ALA A 70 9.96 -8.52 33.40
C ALA A 70 10.05 -9.80 34.26
N MET A 71 11.23 -10.42 34.32
CA MET A 71 11.49 -11.53 35.22
C MET A 71 11.13 -11.08 36.63
N LYS A 72 10.21 -11.82 37.25
CA LYS A 72 9.88 -11.70 38.67
C LYS A 72 11.21 -11.86 39.41
N GLY A 73 11.71 -10.78 40.01
CA GLY A 73 12.97 -10.78 40.74
C GLY A 73 12.99 -11.94 41.72
N GLY A 74 13.95 -12.84 41.55
CA GLY A 74 14.15 -13.99 42.42
C GLY A 74 14.54 -13.53 43.82
N THR A 75 13.76 -13.92 44.82
CA THR A 75 14.20 -13.96 46.20
C THR A 75 14.82 -15.32 46.45
N MET A 76 16.15 -15.41 46.34
CA MET A 76 16.95 -16.49 46.90
C MET A 76 17.53 -15.98 48.23
N TRP A 77 17.36 -16.79 49.28
CA TRP A 77 17.96 -16.73 50.63
C TRP A 77 17.26 -15.90 51.72
N ARG A 78 16.49 -16.58 52.59
CA ARG A 78 16.58 -16.42 54.04
C ARG A 78 16.28 -17.76 54.72
N GLU A 79 17.24 -18.22 55.53
CA GLU A 79 17.19 -19.46 56.30
C GLU A 79 16.01 -19.52 57.29
N ARG A 80 15.48 -20.74 57.43
CA ARG A 80 15.00 -21.43 58.64
C ARG A 80 14.48 -20.54 59.79
N GLY A 81 13.17 -20.57 59.98
CA GLY A 81 12.47 -20.17 61.20
C GLY A 81 11.03 -20.65 61.12
N ASP A 82 10.72 -21.64 61.95
CA ASP A 82 9.38 -22.13 62.28
C ASP A 82 8.56 -20.96 62.84
N ASP A 83 7.36 -20.70 62.30
CA ASP A 83 6.22 -20.14 63.04
C ASP A 83 5.02 -19.92 62.11
N ASP A 84 3.91 -20.47 62.57
CA ASP A 84 2.55 -20.44 62.04
C ASP A 84 2.00 -19.00 61.99
N MET A 85 1.70 -18.49 60.79
CA MET A 85 0.80 -17.35 60.59
C MET A 85 0.08 -17.48 59.25
N ASP A 86 -1.19 -17.91 59.30
CA ASP A 86 -2.20 -17.69 58.27
C ASP A 86 -2.32 -16.18 57.97
N MET A 87 -1.59 -15.71 56.96
CA MET A 87 -1.80 -14.37 56.39
C MET A 87 -2.86 -14.42 55.30
N ASP A 88 -4.04 -14.01 55.75
CA ASP A 88 -5.16 -13.40 55.06
C ASP A 88 -4.94 -13.02 53.58
N ALA A 89 -5.95 -13.34 52.75
CA ALA A 89 -5.98 -13.09 51.32
C ALA A 89 -5.90 -11.58 51.00
N GLY A 90 -4.66 -11.08 50.93
CA GLY A 90 -4.32 -9.69 50.67
C GLY A 90 -4.74 -9.23 49.27
N ILE A 91 -5.93 -8.63 49.20
CA ILE A 91 -6.24 -7.37 48.51
C ILE A 91 -5.50 -7.19 47.18
N ARG A 92 -6.18 -7.54 46.08
CA ARG A 92 -5.81 -7.06 44.74
C ARG A 92 -5.90 -5.53 44.74
N SER A 93 -4.75 -4.88 44.81
CA SER A 93 -4.61 -3.42 44.72
C SER A 93 -5.33 -2.91 43.47
N GLY A 94 -6.35 -2.05 43.65
CA GLY A 94 -7.06 -1.36 42.57
C GLY A 94 -6.21 -0.32 41.83
N PHE A 95 -4.92 -0.23 42.16
CA PHE A 95 -3.91 0.60 41.49
C PHE A 95 -2.88 -0.25 40.73
N ASP A 96 -3.24 -1.49 40.36
CA ASP A 96 -2.35 -2.35 39.58
C ASP A 96 -2.35 -1.96 38.09
N THR A 97 -1.55 -0.95 37.74
CA THR A 97 -1.24 -0.56 36.36
C THR A 97 -0.42 -1.61 35.61
N ARG A 98 -0.02 -2.72 36.25
CA ARG A 98 0.84 -3.75 35.64
C ARG A 98 0.09 -4.64 34.65
N GLN A 99 -1.24 -4.70 34.70
CA GLN A 99 -2.03 -5.37 33.65
C GLN A 99 -1.91 -4.70 32.28
N TYR A 100 -1.46 -3.43 32.20
CA TYR A 100 -1.21 -2.73 30.94
C TYR A 100 0.16 -3.04 30.31
N THR A 101 1.03 -3.82 30.98
CA THR A 101 2.38 -4.13 30.46
C THR A 101 2.44 -5.33 29.51
N ASN A 102 1.34 -6.04 29.28
CA ASN A 102 1.19 -7.00 28.17
C ASN A 102 1.01 -6.31 26.80
N LYS A 103 1.63 -5.15 26.59
CA LYS A 103 1.71 -4.51 25.27
C LYS A 103 3.13 -4.68 24.79
N ALA A 104 3.33 -5.51 23.75
CA ALA A 104 4.57 -5.57 22.98
C ALA A 104 5.18 -4.16 22.86
N THR A 105 6.40 -4.02 23.36
CA THR A 105 7.17 -2.77 23.35
C THR A 105 8.11 -2.75 22.16
N ASP A 106 8.50 -3.93 21.64
CA ASP A 106 9.48 -4.03 20.59
C ASP A 106 9.20 -5.14 19.57
N PHE A 107 9.99 -5.18 18.49
CA PHE A 107 9.87 -6.17 17.44
C PHE A 107 11.24 -6.70 17.01
N GLU A 108 11.30 -7.99 16.69
CA GLU A 108 12.44 -8.64 16.06
C GLU A 108 12.16 -8.84 14.56
N LEU A 109 13.21 -8.76 13.75
CA LEU A 109 13.20 -9.08 12.34
C LEU A 109 13.80 -10.48 12.15
N PRO A 110 12.98 -11.52 12.00
CA PRO A 110 13.46 -12.87 11.72
C PRO A 110 14.00 -13.04 10.29
N ASP A 111 13.61 -12.16 9.36
CA ASP A 111 13.89 -12.32 7.93
C ASP A 111 15.29 -11.79 7.56
N TYR A 112 16.02 -12.57 6.76
CA TYR A 112 17.29 -12.18 6.17
C TYR A 112 17.11 -11.88 4.66
N TRP A 113 17.59 -10.73 4.21
CA TRP A 113 17.55 -10.29 2.80
C TRP A 113 16.15 -10.23 2.15
N ASP A 114 15.83 -11.20 1.28
CA ASP A 114 14.71 -11.17 0.33
C ASP A 114 13.49 -12.00 0.79
N GLU A 115 13.51 -12.47 2.04
CA GLU A 115 12.49 -13.34 2.64
C GLU A 115 11.22 -12.60 3.10
N GLY A 116 11.15 -11.29 2.87
CA GLY A 116 9.99 -10.48 3.23
C GLY A 116 8.69 -10.94 2.58
N GLU A 117 7.59 -10.68 3.27
CA GLU A 117 6.24 -10.91 2.77
C GLU A 117 5.85 -9.86 1.74
N VAL A 118 5.10 -10.30 0.75
CA VAL A 118 4.54 -9.41 -0.27
C VAL A 118 3.54 -8.42 0.33
N LEU A 119 3.47 -7.20 -0.23
CA LEU A 119 2.44 -6.24 0.19
C LEU A 119 1.02 -6.81 0.04
N ASP A 120 0.23 -6.74 1.12
CA ASP A 120 -1.17 -7.18 1.09
C ASP A 120 -2.00 -6.27 0.18
N GLY A 121 -2.93 -6.84 -0.58
CA GLY A 121 -3.80 -6.06 -1.47
C GLY A 121 -3.15 -5.56 -2.77
N ARG A 122 -2.18 -6.29 -3.33
CA ARG A 122 -1.51 -5.97 -4.61
C ARG A 122 -2.46 -5.63 -5.77
N ASP A 123 -3.64 -6.27 -5.79
CA ASP A 123 -4.64 -6.07 -6.83
C ASP A 123 -5.43 -4.75 -6.68
N LYS A 124 -5.39 -4.13 -5.49
CA LYS A 124 -6.16 -2.92 -5.17
C LYS A 124 -5.50 -1.65 -5.67
N TRP A 125 -4.19 -1.67 -6.00
CA TRP A 125 -3.47 -0.48 -6.43
C TRP A 125 -4.09 0.11 -7.71
N PRO A 126 -4.41 1.42 -7.71
CA PRO A 126 -5.18 2.04 -8.76
C PRO A 126 -4.35 2.24 -10.04
N VAL A 127 -5.05 2.28 -11.16
CA VAL A 127 -4.54 2.68 -12.48
C VAL A 127 -5.22 4.00 -12.86
N CYS A 128 -4.46 4.94 -13.43
CA CYS A 128 -5.00 6.20 -13.90
C CYS A 128 -5.16 6.17 -15.42
N VAL A 129 -6.30 6.62 -15.92
CA VAL A 129 -6.51 6.83 -17.35
C VAL A 129 -6.72 8.33 -17.57
N THR A 130 -5.95 8.89 -18.50
CA THR A 130 -6.06 10.28 -18.92
C THR A 130 -6.87 10.36 -20.22
N LEU A 131 -8.04 11.00 -20.16
CA LEU A 131 -8.87 11.30 -21.32
C LEU A 131 -8.67 12.76 -21.72
N ASN A 132 -8.09 13.00 -22.89
CA ASN A 132 -7.95 14.35 -23.42
C ASN A 132 -9.23 14.69 -24.18
N LEU A 133 -9.92 15.75 -23.75
CA LEU A 133 -11.24 16.07 -24.30
C LEU A 133 -11.09 17.18 -25.34
N LEU A 134 -11.52 16.85 -26.55
CA LEU A 134 -11.78 17.79 -27.63
C LEU A 134 -13.26 17.64 -28.03
N PRO A 135 -14.19 18.26 -27.28
CA PRO A 135 -15.61 17.98 -27.41
C PRO A 135 -16.08 18.02 -28.88
N PRO A 136 -16.79 16.97 -29.36
CA PRO A 136 -17.36 15.83 -28.63
C PRO A 136 -16.45 14.59 -28.54
N ILE A 137 -15.22 14.66 -29.05
CA ILE A 137 -14.31 13.51 -29.18
C ILE A 137 -13.36 13.49 -27.97
N HIS A 138 -12.99 12.28 -27.52
CA HIS A 138 -11.90 12.09 -26.57
C HIS A 138 -10.82 11.24 -27.22
N TYR A 139 -9.58 11.44 -26.79
CA TYR A 139 -8.48 10.58 -27.19
C TYR A 139 -7.57 10.27 -25.99
N LEU A 140 -6.92 9.12 -26.09
CA LEU A 140 -6.02 8.57 -25.09
C LEU A 140 -4.58 8.84 -25.51
N ASP A 141 -3.69 8.81 -24.52
CA ASP A 141 -2.24 8.87 -24.73
C ASP A 141 -1.78 10.06 -25.59
N ALA A 142 -2.21 11.26 -25.17
CA ALA A 142 -1.80 12.50 -25.83
C ALA A 142 -0.27 12.66 -25.77
N THR A 143 0.32 12.86 -26.96
CA THR A 143 1.68 13.35 -27.09
C THR A 143 1.81 14.77 -26.53
N LEU A 144 3.03 15.23 -26.29
CA LEU A 144 3.29 16.59 -25.77
C LEU A 144 2.61 17.71 -26.60
N GLN A 145 2.57 17.56 -27.91
CA GLN A 145 1.92 18.53 -28.82
C GLN A 145 0.40 18.53 -28.66
N GLU A 146 -0.19 17.35 -28.52
CA GLU A 146 -1.62 17.17 -28.33
C GLU A 146 -2.07 17.62 -26.93
N GLU A 147 -1.25 17.40 -25.91
CA GLU A 147 -1.47 17.89 -24.55
C GLU A 147 -1.48 19.43 -24.50
N THR A 148 -0.56 20.07 -25.23
CA THR A 148 -0.51 21.54 -25.31
C THR A 148 -1.72 22.10 -26.05
N SER A 149 -2.26 21.34 -27.00
CA SER A 149 -3.39 21.75 -27.84
C SER A 149 -4.75 21.52 -27.19
N THR A 150 -4.83 20.70 -26.13
CA THR A 150 -6.11 20.39 -25.47
C THR A 150 -6.34 21.25 -24.24
N PRO A 151 -7.46 21.99 -24.17
CA PRO A 151 -7.75 22.86 -23.04
C PRO A 151 -8.24 22.09 -21.81
N LEU A 152 -8.61 20.82 -21.97
CA LEU A 152 -9.29 20.05 -20.94
C LEU A 152 -8.87 18.57 -20.96
N ARG A 153 -8.46 18.09 -19.79
CA ARG A 153 -7.98 16.74 -19.53
C ARG A 153 -8.74 16.17 -18.35
N PHE A 154 -9.24 14.96 -18.51
CA PHE A 154 -10.02 14.28 -17.50
C PHE A 154 -9.28 13.03 -17.04
N LEU A 155 -8.82 13.06 -15.79
CA LEU A 155 -8.09 11.98 -15.16
C LEU A 155 -9.07 11.18 -14.33
N ILE A 156 -9.07 9.87 -14.53
CA ILE A 156 -9.89 8.95 -13.74
C ILE A 156 -8.98 7.89 -13.16
N MET A 157 -9.10 7.63 -11.87
CA MET A 157 -8.32 6.62 -11.16
C MET A 157 -9.25 5.48 -10.76
N PHE A 158 -9.01 4.30 -11.31
CA PHE A 158 -9.78 3.11 -11.03
C PHE A 158 -8.97 2.13 -10.18
N SER A 159 -9.59 1.58 -9.14
CA SER A 159 -9.10 0.44 -8.40
C SER A 159 -9.97 -0.78 -8.71
N PHE A 160 -9.32 -1.91 -8.99
CA PHE A 160 -10.00 -3.17 -9.28
C PHE A 160 -9.78 -4.14 -8.12
N ALA A 161 -10.33 -3.80 -6.95
CA ALA A 161 -10.26 -4.66 -5.76
C ALA A 161 -11.02 -5.99 -5.93
N SER A 162 -12.08 -5.99 -6.76
CA SER A 162 -12.81 -7.17 -7.19
C SER A 162 -13.00 -7.12 -8.70
N PRO A 163 -12.88 -8.25 -9.43
CA PRO A 163 -13.01 -8.27 -10.89
C PRO A 163 -14.40 -7.85 -11.38
N SER A 164 -15.41 -7.97 -10.52
CA SER A 164 -16.82 -7.68 -10.81
C SER A 164 -17.22 -6.20 -10.68
N SER A 165 -16.54 -5.40 -9.85
CA SER A 165 -16.90 -3.99 -9.62
C SER A 165 -15.65 -3.11 -9.53
N PRO A 166 -15.42 -2.21 -10.51
CA PRO A 166 -14.40 -1.18 -10.39
C PRO A 166 -14.83 -0.13 -9.37
N ASP A 167 -13.91 0.24 -8.49
CA ASP A 167 -14.09 1.36 -7.57
C ASP A 167 -13.33 2.57 -8.11
N VAL A 168 -14.01 3.71 -8.20
CA VAL A 168 -13.39 4.97 -8.67
C VAL A 168 -12.74 5.63 -7.46
N GLN A 169 -11.42 5.54 -7.34
CA GLN A 169 -10.68 6.13 -6.22
C GLN A 169 -10.60 7.66 -6.32
N GLY A 170 -10.72 8.19 -7.52
CA GLY A 170 -10.68 9.63 -7.74
C GLY A 170 -10.93 10.00 -9.19
N MET A 171 -11.36 11.24 -9.37
CA MET A 171 -11.56 11.88 -10.67
C MET A 171 -10.99 13.29 -10.57
N ARG A 172 -10.28 13.75 -11.59
CA ARG A 172 -9.77 15.12 -11.65
C ARG A 172 -9.94 15.67 -13.04
N LEU A 173 -10.58 16.83 -13.10
CA LEU A 173 -10.58 17.66 -14.29
C LEU A 173 -9.40 18.63 -14.20
N LEU A 174 -8.54 18.62 -15.21
CA LEU A 174 -7.45 19.57 -15.39
C LEU A 174 -7.74 20.39 -16.63
N GLY A 175 -7.68 21.71 -16.52
CA GLY A 175 -7.99 22.61 -17.63
C GLY A 175 -9.06 23.63 -17.28
N GLY A 176 -9.24 24.61 -18.18
CA GLY A 176 -10.16 25.74 -17.98
C GLY A 176 -11.54 25.57 -18.61
N GLY A 177 -11.84 24.39 -19.16
CA GLY A 177 -13.11 24.12 -19.82
C GLY A 177 -14.21 23.58 -18.89
N GLU A 178 -15.44 23.61 -19.38
CA GLU A 178 -16.60 23.04 -18.70
C GLU A 178 -16.94 21.66 -19.27
N LEU A 179 -17.51 20.80 -18.43
CA LEU A 179 -17.97 19.48 -18.83
C LEU A 179 -19.39 19.23 -18.34
N THR A 180 -20.30 18.90 -19.27
CA THR A 180 -21.67 18.51 -18.93
C THR A 180 -21.69 17.14 -18.26
N LEU A 181 -22.54 16.98 -17.24
CA LEU A 181 -22.67 15.73 -16.48
C LEU A 181 -23.04 14.50 -17.35
N ALA A 182 -23.82 14.70 -18.41
CA ALA A 182 -24.19 13.64 -19.34
C ALA A 182 -22.94 13.04 -20.02
N LEU A 183 -22.10 13.91 -20.60
CA LEU A 183 -20.82 13.50 -21.19
C LEU A 183 -19.88 12.89 -20.15
N MET A 184 -19.83 13.43 -18.94
CA MET A 184 -18.99 12.88 -17.87
C MET A 184 -19.34 11.41 -17.57
N LYS A 185 -20.63 11.08 -17.52
CA LYS A 185 -21.08 9.70 -17.25
C LYS A 185 -20.65 8.73 -18.36
N ASP A 186 -20.69 9.16 -19.61
CA ASP A 186 -20.28 8.33 -20.75
C ASP A 186 -18.76 8.19 -20.80
N LEU A 187 -18.02 9.27 -20.53
CA LEU A 187 -16.56 9.24 -20.40
C LEU A 187 -16.07 8.35 -19.26
N VAL A 188 -16.80 8.27 -18.14
CA VAL A 188 -16.45 7.34 -17.06
C VAL A 188 -16.65 5.88 -17.49
N LYS A 189 -17.72 5.57 -18.22
CA LYS A 189 -17.95 4.21 -18.74
C LYS A 189 -16.90 3.82 -19.77
N GLU A 190 -16.50 4.75 -20.64
CA GLU A 190 -15.43 4.52 -21.62
C GLU A 190 -14.08 4.38 -20.92
N GLY A 191 -13.79 5.27 -19.97
CA GLY A 191 -12.61 5.21 -19.11
C GLY A 191 -12.50 3.90 -18.34
N GLU A 192 -13.62 3.33 -17.87
CA GLU A 192 -13.63 2.02 -17.21
C GLU A 192 -13.17 0.90 -18.14
N LYS A 193 -13.62 0.90 -19.40
CA LYS A 193 -13.21 -0.11 -20.38
C LYS A 193 -11.71 -0.06 -20.63
N PHE A 194 -11.17 1.14 -20.83
CA PHE A 194 -9.74 1.35 -21.03
C PHE A 194 -8.93 0.95 -19.79
N ALA A 195 -9.36 1.40 -18.60
CA ALA A 195 -8.71 1.05 -17.34
C ALA A 195 -8.68 -0.46 -17.11
N ARG A 196 -9.76 -1.17 -17.46
CA ARG A 196 -9.84 -2.64 -17.33
C ARG A 196 -8.85 -3.34 -18.27
N GLN A 197 -8.71 -2.86 -19.50
CA GLN A 197 -7.73 -3.39 -20.46
C GLN A 197 -6.30 -3.17 -19.98
N VAL A 198 -5.96 -1.95 -19.55
CA VAL A 198 -4.64 -1.60 -19.01
C VAL A 198 -4.34 -2.43 -17.75
N PHE A 199 -5.30 -2.56 -16.84
CA PHE A 199 -5.14 -3.35 -15.61
C PHE A 199 -4.89 -4.83 -15.92
N ALA A 200 -5.65 -5.43 -16.83
CA ALA A 200 -5.46 -6.83 -17.22
C ALA A 200 -4.10 -7.07 -17.88
N ALA A 201 -3.71 -6.20 -18.82
CA ALA A 201 -2.43 -6.29 -19.51
C ALA A 201 -1.24 -6.11 -18.54
N LEU A 202 -1.31 -5.10 -17.66
CA LEU A 202 -0.28 -4.83 -16.67
C LEU A 202 -0.16 -5.98 -15.66
N ASN A 203 -1.27 -6.55 -15.20
CA ASN A 203 -1.24 -7.70 -14.29
C ASN A 203 -0.64 -8.95 -14.92
N ALA A 204 -0.96 -9.23 -16.19
CA ALA A 204 -0.34 -10.33 -16.89
C ALA A 204 1.19 -10.16 -16.94
N LYS A 205 1.67 -8.95 -17.25
CA LYS A 205 3.10 -8.63 -17.29
C LYS A 205 3.78 -8.69 -15.92
N LEU A 206 3.15 -8.17 -14.87
CA LEU A 206 3.70 -8.23 -13.51
C LEU A 206 3.80 -9.67 -12.98
N LYS A 207 2.82 -10.52 -13.29
CA LYS A 207 2.86 -11.95 -12.92
C LYS A 207 3.98 -12.70 -13.65
N ASP A 208 4.12 -12.47 -14.95
CA ASP A 208 5.19 -13.07 -15.75
C ASP A 208 6.58 -12.65 -15.24
N GLU A 209 6.72 -11.37 -14.88
CA GLU A 209 7.97 -10.86 -14.34
C GLU A 209 8.32 -11.45 -12.96
N ASP A 210 7.33 -11.59 -12.08
CA ASP A 210 7.49 -12.19 -10.75
C ASP A 210 7.95 -13.66 -10.85
N VAL A 211 7.37 -14.45 -11.76
CA VAL A 211 7.82 -15.83 -12.04
C VAL A 211 9.28 -15.84 -12.50
N ARG A 212 9.64 -14.98 -13.45
CA ARG A 212 11.01 -14.89 -13.97
C ARG A 212 12.01 -14.52 -12.87
N ARG A 213 11.64 -13.62 -11.95
CA ARG A 213 12.50 -13.22 -10.83
C ARG A 213 12.69 -14.33 -9.82
N ASN A 214 11.60 -15.01 -9.45
CA ASN A 214 11.66 -16.14 -8.52
C ASN A 214 12.53 -17.28 -9.09
N GLN A 215 12.49 -17.52 -10.41
CA GLN A 215 13.37 -18.48 -11.05
C GLN A 215 14.84 -18.03 -11.02
N LYS A 216 15.14 -16.78 -11.37
CA LYS A 216 16.51 -16.22 -11.27
C LYS A 216 17.07 -16.21 -9.84
N ALA A 217 16.21 -16.02 -8.85
CA ALA A 217 16.61 -16.09 -7.45
C ALA A 217 17.00 -17.53 -7.08
N ARG A 218 16.15 -18.52 -7.43
CA ARG A 218 16.42 -19.94 -7.22
C ARG A 218 17.71 -20.40 -7.91
N ASP A 219 17.96 -19.95 -9.13
CA ASP A 219 19.19 -20.27 -9.87
C ASP A 219 20.45 -19.62 -9.28
N ARG A 220 20.32 -18.47 -8.60
CA ARG A 220 21.42 -17.85 -7.86
C ARG A 220 21.72 -18.57 -6.55
N PHE A 221 20.69 -19.10 -5.88
CA PHE A 221 20.87 -19.88 -4.65
C PHE A 221 21.39 -21.29 -4.91
N SER A 222 21.06 -21.93 -6.04
CA SER A 222 21.60 -23.26 -6.38
C SER A 222 23.07 -23.25 -6.82
N ARG A 223 23.63 -22.06 -7.13
CA ARG A 223 25.02 -21.87 -7.54
C ARG A 223 25.96 -21.44 -6.41
N ARG A 224 25.47 -21.33 -5.17
CA ARG A 224 26.27 -21.11 -3.96
C ARG A 224 26.32 -22.38 -3.14
#